data_AF-A0A3N6GYR8-F1
#
_entry.id   AF-A0A3N6GYR8-F1
#
_cell.length_a   1.000
_cell.length_b   1.000
_cell.length_c   1.000
_cell.angle_alpha   90.00
_cell.angle_beta   90.00
_cell.angle_gamma   90.00
#
_symmetry.space_group_name_H-M   'P 1'
#
loop_
_entity.id
_entity.type
_entity.pdbx_description
1 polymer ?
#
loop_
_entity_poly.entity_id
_entity_poly.type
_entity_poly.pdbx_seq_one_letter_code
_entity_poly.pdbx_strand_id
1 'polypeptide(L)'
;MDIRYAALRDRDGLIPGALVFERNELEWRLDPQGSHRAAEAVGQDLRVVVIRNEGYASSLAVASLRQLGLHRATDLIGGFQAWRAAGLPVTSA
;
A
#
# COMPACT_ATOMS: atom_id res chain seq x y z
N MET A 1 2.62 -0.24 -1.51
CA MET A 1 1.57 0.79 -1.55
C MET A 1 1.39 1.32 -0.16
N ASP A 2 1.78 2.57 0.05
CA ASP A 2 1.56 3.27 1.31
C ASP A 2 0.22 4.00 1.25
N ILE A 3 -0.69 3.62 2.15
CA ILE A 3 -2.04 4.19 2.27
C ILE A 3 -2.23 4.94 3.60
N ARG A 4 -1.11 5.41 4.19
CA ARG A 4 -1.13 6.29 5.36
C ARG A 4 -1.51 7.71 4.96
N TYR A 5 -2.20 8.40 5.85
CA TYR A 5 -2.49 9.83 5.70
C TYR A 5 -1.22 10.65 5.57
N ALA A 6 -1.26 11.75 4.80
CA ALA A 6 -0.13 12.64 4.58
C ALA A 6 0.62 13.02 5.87
N ALA A 7 -0.10 13.47 6.91
CA ALA A 7 0.52 13.87 8.18
C ALA A 7 1.36 12.77 8.86
N LEU A 8 1.02 11.48 8.67
CA LEU A 8 1.83 10.38 9.19
C LEU A 8 3.08 10.16 8.34
N ARG A 9 2.98 10.36 7.02
CA ARG A 9 4.11 10.27 6.09
C ARG A 9 5.08 11.42 6.34
N ASP A 10 4.59 12.64 6.53
CA ASP A 10 5.40 13.82 6.83
C ASP A 10 6.14 13.66 8.17
N ARG A 11 5.47 13.11 9.19
CA ARG A 11 6.07 12.88 10.51
C ARG A 11 7.09 11.75 10.53
N ASP A 12 6.74 10.61 9.92
CA ASP A 12 7.49 9.36 10.11
C ASP A 12 8.34 8.96 8.91
N GLY A 13 8.23 9.66 7.78
CA GLY A 13 8.88 9.33 6.52
C GLY A 13 8.17 8.23 5.73
N LEU A 14 8.82 7.74 4.68
CA LEU A 14 8.31 6.75 3.73
C LEU A 14 9.23 5.54 3.62
N ILE A 15 8.66 4.40 3.24
CA ILE A 15 9.46 3.24 2.81
C ILE A 15 10.00 3.55 1.40
N PRO A 16 11.33 3.43 1.16
CA PRO A 16 11.91 3.73 -0.15
C PRO A 16 11.21 2.94 -1.28
N GLY A 17 10.82 3.64 -2.34
CA GLY A 17 10.15 3.05 -3.50
C GLY A 17 8.68 2.67 -3.28
N ALA A 18 8.09 2.97 -2.12
CA ALA A 18 6.67 2.79 -1.92
C ALA A 18 5.87 3.83 -2.73
N LEU A 19 4.96 3.36 -3.60
CA LEU A 19 3.96 4.25 -4.19
C LEU A 19 2.94 4.65 -3.13
N VAL A 20 2.58 5.93 -3.15
CA VAL A 20 1.61 6.53 -2.22
C VAL A 20 0.27 6.65 -2.92
N PHE A 21 -0.76 6.03 -2.33
CA PHE A 21 -2.15 6.23 -2.72
C PHE A 21 -2.98 6.47 -1.48
N GLU A 22 -3.91 7.41 -1.51
CA GLU A 22 -4.88 7.49 -0.42
C GLU A 22 -5.77 6.25 -0.43
N ARG A 23 -6.26 5.83 0.74
CA ARG A 23 -7.01 4.57 0.85
C ARG A 23 -8.23 4.53 -0.08
N ASN A 24 -8.90 5.66 -0.28
CA ASN A 24 -10.06 5.78 -1.18
C ASN A 24 -9.73 5.65 -2.67
N GLU A 25 -8.45 5.70 -3.04
CA GLU A 25 -8.01 5.58 -4.43
C GLU A 25 -7.62 4.15 -4.83
N LEU A 26 -7.39 3.30 -3.83
CA LEU A 26 -6.63 2.07 -3.99
C LEU A 26 -7.24 1.11 -5.01
N GLU A 27 -8.55 0.89 -4.96
CA GLU A 27 -9.27 -0.05 -5.81
C GLU A 27 -9.13 0.32 -7.29
N TRP A 28 -9.47 1.55 -7.67
CA TRP A 28 -9.47 1.98 -9.06
C TRP A 28 -8.08 2.33 -9.59
N ARG A 29 -7.11 2.63 -8.71
CA ARG A 29 -5.70 2.76 -9.08
C ARG A 29 -5.03 1.42 -9.33
N LEU A 30 -5.46 0.35 -8.67
CA LEU A 30 -4.81 -0.96 -8.80
C LEU A 30 -5.56 -1.96 -9.68
N ASP A 31 -6.78 -1.67 -10.12
CA ASP A 31 -7.47 -2.46 -11.12
C ASP A 31 -6.69 -2.46 -12.46
N PRO A 32 -6.12 -3.61 -12.90
CA PRO A 32 -5.37 -3.67 -14.16
C PRO A 32 -6.20 -3.40 -15.42
N GLN A 33 -7.53 -3.50 -15.31
CA GLN A 33 -8.47 -3.22 -16.41
C GLN A 33 -8.97 -1.76 -16.39
N GLY A 34 -8.69 -1.02 -15.32
CA GLY A 34 -9.14 0.36 -15.14
C GLY A 34 -8.40 1.35 -16.05
N SER A 35 -9.14 2.30 -16.63
CA SER A 35 -8.57 3.37 -17.46
C SER A 35 -7.73 4.39 -16.66
N HIS A 36 -7.94 4.47 -15.34
CA HIS A 36 -7.23 5.39 -14.43
C HIS A 36 -6.16 4.69 -13.58
N ARG A 37 -5.84 3.43 -13.91
CA ARG A 37 -4.89 2.62 -13.15
C ARG A 37 -3.50 3.26 -13.07
N ALA A 38 -2.78 2.92 -12.01
CA ALA A 38 -1.36 3.19 -11.89
C ALA A 38 -0.59 2.47 -13.00
N ALA A 39 0.54 3.03 -13.43
CA ALA A 39 1.38 2.43 -14.46
C ALA A 39 1.83 1.01 -14.05
N GLU A 40 2.09 0.82 -12.75
CA GLU A 40 2.55 -0.41 -12.12
C GLU A 40 1.47 -1.48 -12.00
N ALA A 41 0.19 -1.12 -12.10
CA ALA A 41 -0.94 -2.05 -12.07
C ALA A 41 -1.09 -2.80 -13.41
N VAL A 42 -0.05 -3.54 -13.79
CA VAL A 42 0.09 -4.15 -15.14
C VAL A 42 -0.64 -5.49 -15.30
N GLY A 43 -1.12 -6.10 -14.21
CA GLY A 43 -1.79 -7.39 -14.26
C GLY A 43 -2.16 -7.95 -12.89
N GLN A 44 -2.94 -9.02 -12.90
CA GLN A 44 -3.47 -9.66 -11.68
C GLN A 44 -2.40 -10.43 -10.88
N ASP A 45 -1.30 -10.82 -11.51
CA ASP A 45 -0.15 -11.48 -10.87
C ASP A 45 0.80 -10.51 -10.14
N LEU A 46 0.49 -9.21 -10.15
CA LEU A 46 1.28 -8.21 -9.44
C LEU A 46 1.23 -8.47 -7.94
N ARG A 47 2.40 -8.54 -7.30
CA ARG A 47 2.47 -8.58 -5.84
C ARG A 47 2.31 -7.19 -5.25
N VAL A 48 1.15 -6.94 -4.67
CA VAL A 48 0.85 -5.68 -3.97
C VAL A 48 1.04 -5.90 -2.47
N VAL A 49 1.92 -5.12 -1.84
CA VAL A 49 2.03 -5.03 -0.37
C VAL A 49 1.42 -3.70 0.07
N VAL A 50 0.31 -3.77 0.81
CA VAL A 50 -0.41 -2.60 1.34
C VAL A 50 0.09 -2.27 2.75
N ILE A 51 0.37 -1.00 3.00
CA ILE A 51 1.00 -0.54 4.23
C ILE A 51 0.14 0.54 4.87
N ARG A 52 -0.28 0.30 6.11
CA ARG A 52 -0.90 1.28 7.02
C ARG A 52 0.05 1.58 8.18
N ASN A 53 -0.36 2.48 9.07
CA ASN A 53 0.45 2.81 10.25
C ASN A 53 0.73 1.57 11.11
N GLU A 54 -0.32 0.82 11.47
CA GLU A 54 -0.24 -0.36 12.37
C GLU A 54 -0.80 -1.65 11.74
N GLY A 55 -1.23 -1.62 10.48
CA GLY A 55 -1.71 -2.80 9.75
C GLY A 55 -3.21 -3.12 9.84
N TYR A 56 -3.97 -2.56 10.80
CA TYR A 56 -5.39 -2.91 10.96
C TYR A 56 -6.26 -2.68 9.72
N ALA A 57 -6.11 -1.53 9.07
CA ALA A 57 -6.90 -1.20 7.88
C ALA A 57 -6.31 -1.77 6.57
N SER A 58 -5.06 -2.24 6.57
CA SER A 58 -4.45 -2.79 5.36
C SER A 58 -5.01 -4.17 5.01
N SER A 59 -5.38 -4.98 5.98
CA SER A 59 -5.99 -6.30 5.70
C SER A 59 -7.36 -6.17 5.03
N LEU A 60 -8.18 -5.17 5.41
CA LEU A 60 -9.45 -4.87 4.73
C LEU A 60 -9.23 -4.35 3.31
N ALA A 61 -8.21 -3.53 3.10
CA ALA A 61 -7.82 -3.05 1.78
C ALA A 61 -7.39 -4.21 0.87
N VAL A 62 -6.58 -5.13 1.41
CA VAL A 62 -6.16 -6.35 0.70
C VAL A 62 -7.35 -7.22 0.33
N ALA A 63 -8.34 -7.38 1.22
CA ALA A 63 -9.54 -8.15 0.92
C ALA A 63 -10.29 -7.58 -0.30
N SER A 64 -10.44 -6.26 -0.38
CA SER A 64 -11.06 -5.60 -1.54
C SER A 64 -10.23 -5.79 -2.82
N LEU A 65 -8.90 -5.63 -2.76
CA LEU A 65 -8.03 -5.86 -3.92
C LEU A 65 -8.10 -7.29 -4.44
N ARG A 66 -8.21 -8.28 -3.54
CA ARG A 66 -8.40 -9.69 -3.93
C ARG A 66 -9.72 -9.93 -4.63
N GLN A 67 -10.80 -9.21 -4.27
CA GLN A 67 -12.07 -9.26 -4.99
C GLN A 67 -11.95 -8.73 -6.43
N LEU A 68 -11.00 -7.82 -6.70
CA LEU A 68 -10.66 -7.34 -8.04
C LEU A 68 -9.70 -8.27 -8.80
N GLY A 69 -9.38 -9.44 -8.26
CA GLY A 69 -8.51 -10.44 -8.91
C GLY A 69 -7.01 -10.28 -8.63
N LEU A 70 -6.59 -9.28 -7.84
CA LEU A 70 -5.20 -9.14 -7.36
C LEU A 70 -4.92 -10.16 -6.25
N HIS A 71 -4.88 -11.43 -6.63
CA HIS A 71 -4.81 -12.57 -5.71
C HIS A 71 -3.52 -12.59 -4.88
N ARG A 72 -2.45 -11.92 -5.32
CA ARG A 72 -1.17 -11.78 -4.58
C ARG A 72 -1.11 -10.56 -3.67
N ALA A 73 -2.20 -9.79 -3.55
CA ALA A 73 -2.27 -8.70 -2.59
C ALA A 73 -2.12 -9.23 -1.16
N THR A 74 -1.31 -8.53 -0.38
CA THR A 74 -1.02 -8.80 1.03
C THR A 74 -0.70 -7.49 1.73
N ASP A 75 -0.61 -7.52 3.06
CA ASP A 75 -0.18 -6.39 3.85
C ASP A 75 1.06 -6.68 4.69
N LEU A 76 1.61 -5.62 5.27
CA LEU A 76 2.75 -5.69 6.17
C LEU A 76 2.26 -5.81 7.63
N ILE A 77 2.62 -6.91 8.28
CA ILE A 77 2.28 -7.16 9.70
C ILE A 77 2.85 -6.03 10.56
N GLY A 78 2.00 -5.43 11.41
CA GLY A 78 2.35 -4.30 12.27
C GLY A 78 2.58 -2.97 11.52
N GLY A 79 2.37 -2.95 10.20
CA GLY A 79 2.42 -1.75 9.38
C GLY A 79 3.78 -1.05 9.35
N PHE A 80 3.76 0.24 9.04
CA PHE A 80 4.94 1.07 8.96
C PHE A 80 5.69 1.15 10.30
N GLN A 81 4.99 1.15 11.43
CA GLN A 81 5.65 1.23 12.74
C GLN A 81 6.51 -0.01 13.01
N ALA A 82 6.07 -1.20 12.60
CA ALA A 82 6.89 -2.41 12.69
C ALA A 82 8.12 -2.37 11.78
N TRP A 83 7.97 -1.85 10.55
CA TRP A 83 9.11 -1.61 9.64
C TRP A 83 10.17 -0.71 10.26
N ARG A 84 9.73 0.42 10.80
CA ARG A 84 10.60 1.40 11.47
C ARG A 84 11.26 0.82 12.72
N ALA A 85 10.49 0.11 13.56
CA ALA A 85 11.00 -0.52 14.77
C ALA A 85 12.05 -1.61 14.48
N ALA A 86 11.96 -2.27 13.32
CA ALA A 86 12.96 -3.21 12.84
C ALA A 86 14.25 -2.53 12.31
N GLY A 87 14.35 -1.20 12.33
CA GLY A 87 15.51 -0.45 11.85
C GLY A 87 15.68 -0.48 10.33
N LEU A 88 14.62 -0.79 9.59
CA LEU A 88 14.64 -0.85 8.13
C LEU A 88 14.64 0.56 7.51
N PRO A 89 15.10 0.71 6.26
CA PRO A 89 15.27 2.02 5.62
C PRO A 89 13.98 2.85 5.57
N VAL A 90 14.12 4.14 5.90
CA VAL A 90 13.06 5.15 5.81
C VAL A 90 13.64 6.40 5.16
N THR A 91 12.95 6.97 4.17
CA THR A 91 13.30 8.27 3.59
C THR A 91 12.43 9.38 4.18
N SER A 92 12.92 10.62 4.18
CA SER A 92 12.02 11.77 4.35
C SER A 92 10.94 11.75 3.27
N ALA A 93 9.74 12.19 3.63
CA ALA A 93 8.63 12.34 2.69
C ALA A 93 8.90 13.44 1.66
#